data_AF-A0A9W8J144-F1
#
_entry.id   AF-A0A9W8J144-F1
#
_cell.length_a   1.000
_cell.length_b   1.000
_cell.length_c   1.000
_cell.angle_alpha   90.00
_cell.angle_beta   90.00
_cell.angle_gamma   90.00
#
_symmetry.space_group_name_H-M   'P 1'
#
loop_
_entity.id
_entity.type
_entity.pdbx_description
1 polymer ?
#
loop_
_entity_poly.entity_id
_entity_poly.type
_entity_poly.pdbx_seq_one_letter_code
_entity_poly.pdbx_strand_id
1 'polypeptide(L)'
;MKLSAALLLAPLVLLASAAPNANPATAEEAVKEKIAAISVREAAPVQLHARAPVTGTVNANNVRYRRCARTSCEAIGQYHNGQRITITCRVRGESINGWDWWDKMSNGYYISDYYVSWTGGVPDIC
;
A
#
# COMPACT_ATOMS: atom_id res chain seq x y z
N MET A 1 93.98 16.63 22.02
CA MET A 1 93.80 18.08 22.21
C MET A 1 92.83 18.59 21.14
N LYS A 2 91.67 19.14 21.58
CA LYS A 2 90.65 19.97 20.88
C LYS A 2 90.15 19.47 19.51
N LEU A 3 88.84 19.28 19.29
CA LEU A 3 87.83 20.32 18.93
C LEU A 3 86.47 19.59 18.93
N SER A 4 85.46 20.00 19.69
CA SER A 4 84.43 21.00 19.38
C SER A 4 83.05 20.33 19.30
N ALA A 5 82.10 20.87 20.06
CA ALA A 5 80.72 20.45 20.14
C ALA A 5 79.96 20.71 18.82
N ALA A 6 79.08 19.80 18.44
CA ALA A 6 78.00 20.08 17.49
C ALA A 6 76.71 19.40 18.00
N LEU A 7 75.81 20.26 18.49
CA LEU A 7 74.39 19.96 18.72
C LEU A 7 73.80 19.30 17.47
N LEU A 8 73.39 18.03 17.55
CA LEU A 8 72.51 17.43 16.56
C LEU A 8 71.11 17.35 17.14
N LEU A 9 70.30 18.36 16.79
CA LEU A 9 68.85 18.37 16.94
C LEU A 9 68.26 17.15 16.22
N ALA A 10 67.65 16.24 16.98
CA ALA A 10 66.84 15.17 16.40
C ALA A 10 65.52 15.77 15.85
N PRO A 11 65.14 15.52 14.59
CA PRO A 11 63.88 15.99 14.06
C PRO A 11 62.72 15.20 14.68
N LEU A 12 61.80 15.93 15.31
CA LEU A 12 60.48 15.44 15.73
C LEU A 12 59.72 14.97 14.48
N VAL A 13 59.52 13.66 14.34
CA VAL A 13 58.66 13.09 13.29
C VAL A 13 57.21 13.34 13.70
N LEU A 14 56.57 14.33 13.07
CA LEU A 14 55.12 14.53 13.14
C LEU A 14 54.42 13.41 12.36
N LEU A 15 53.80 12.46 13.07
CA LEU A 15 52.81 11.56 12.49
C LEU A 15 51.56 12.37 12.13
N ALA A 16 51.49 12.82 10.88
CA ALA A 16 50.23 13.26 10.29
C ALA A 16 49.32 12.04 10.14
N SER A 17 48.33 11.89 11.01
CA SER A 17 47.23 10.95 10.76
C SER A 17 46.36 11.53 9.65
N ALA A 18 46.57 11.07 8.42
CA ALA A 18 45.64 11.32 7.34
C ALA A 18 44.32 10.63 7.70
N ALA A 19 43.32 11.42 8.08
CA ALA A 19 41.94 10.95 8.16
C ALA A 19 41.55 10.37 6.79
N PRO A 20 40.89 9.20 6.71
CA PRO A 20 40.54 8.59 5.43
C PRO A 20 39.63 9.54 4.65
N ASN A 21 40.18 10.06 3.55
CA ASN A 21 39.47 10.86 2.58
C ASN A 21 38.36 9.96 2.03
N ALA A 22 37.09 10.29 2.28
CA ALA A 22 35.97 9.60 1.66
C ALA A 22 36.06 9.80 0.14
N ASN A 23 36.63 8.82 -0.56
CA ASN A 23 36.78 8.87 -2.00
C ASN A 23 35.41 8.56 -2.64
N PRO A 24 34.87 9.38 -3.55
CA PRO A 24 33.56 9.15 -4.16
C PRO A 24 33.42 7.78 -4.87
N ALA A 25 34.53 7.15 -5.25
CA ALA A 25 34.52 5.80 -5.83
C ALA A 25 34.04 4.71 -4.86
N THR A 26 34.34 4.79 -3.56
CA THR A 26 33.88 3.79 -2.57
C THR A 26 32.39 3.93 -2.25
N ALA A 27 31.84 5.14 -2.43
CA ALA A 27 30.40 5.37 -2.31
C ALA A 27 29.63 4.73 -3.48
N GLU A 28 30.16 4.79 -4.70
CA GLU A 28 29.53 4.19 -5.87
C GLU A 28 29.55 2.65 -5.82
N GLU A 29 30.64 2.05 -5.35
CA GLU A 29 30.74 0.59 -5.15
C GLU A 29 29.79 0.09 -4.05
N ALA A 30 29.69 0.79 -2.93
CA ALA A 30 28.75 0.47 -1.85
C ALA A 30 27.27 0.60 -2.28
N VAL A 31 26.98 1.52 -3.20
CA VAL A 31 25.65 1.67 -3.81
C VAL A 31 25.38 0.52 -4.77
N LYS A 32 26.34 0.09 -5.60
CA LYS A 32 26.18 -1.08 -6.48
C LYS A 32 25.88 -2.37 -5.71
N GLU A 33 26.55 -2.60 -4.58
CA GLU A 33 26.31 -3.77 -3.72
C GLU A 33 24.88 -3.77 -3.15
N LYS A 34 24.40 -2.62 -2.67
CA LYS A 34 23.02 -2.45 -2.20
C LYS A 34 21.98 -2.62 -3.31
N ILE A 35 22.25 -2.13 -4.52
CA ILE A 35 21.35 -2.28 -5.68
C ILE A 35 21.30 -3.74 -6.14
N ALA A 36 22.42 -4.46 -6.14
CA ALA A 36 22.46 -5.88 -6.47
C ALA A 36 21.64 -6.72 -5.49
N ALA A 37 21.66 -6.39 -4.19
CA ALA A 37 20.82 -7.04 -3.18
C ALA A 37 19.32 -6.74 -3.29
N ILE A 38 18.94 -5.66 -3.99
CA ILE A 38 17.53 -5.34 -4.29
C ILE A 38 17.03 -6.12 -5.51
N SER A 39 17.93 -6.48 -6.45
CA SER A 39 17.58 -7.02 -7.76
C SER A 39 17.27 -8.53 -7.79
N VAL A 40 17.45 -9.28 -6.70
CA VAL A 40 17.16 -10.72 -6.67
C VAL A 40 16.16 -11.03 -5.56
N ARG A 41 14.90 -10.65 -5.79
CA ARG A 41 13.78 -11.43 -5.28
C ARG A 41 13.29 -12.24 -6.47
N GLU A 42 13.77 -13.47 -6.57
CA GLU A 42 13.10 -14.46 -7.41
C GLU A 42 11.63 -14.47 -6.98
N ALA A 43 10.76 -14.04 -7.89
CA ALA A 43 9.34 -13.95 -7.62
C ALA A 43 8.84 -15.38 -7.47
N ALA A 44 8.76 -15.86 -6.23
CA ALA A 44 7.90 -17.00 -5.90
C ALA A 44 6.55 -16.77 -6.59
N PRO A 45 5.91 -17.82 -7.15
CA PRO A 45 4.64 -17.65 -7.84
C PRO A 45 3.68 -16.91 -6.92
N VAL A 46 3.22 -15.73 -7.35
CA VAL A 46 2.24 -14.95 -6.61
C VAL A 46 0.95 -15.78 -6.62
N GLN A 47 0.70 -16.49 -5.54
CA GLN A 47 -0.53 -17.25 -5.35
C GLN A 47 -1.66 -16.23 -5.16
N LEU A 48 -2.31 -15.85 -6.26
CA LEU A 48 -3.50 -15.01 -6.27
C LEU A 48 -4.65 -15.80 -5.65
N HIS A 49 -4.83 -15.67 -4.34
CA HIS A 49 -6.03 -16.14 -3.67
C HIS A 49 -7.15 -15.13 -3.95
N ALA A 50 -8.27 -15.59 -4.50
CA ALA A 50 -9.48 -14.78 -4.55
C ALA A 50 -9.80 -14.32 -3.13
N ARG A 51 -9.95 -13.01 -2.95
CA ARG A 51 -10.34 -12.46 -1.65
C ARG A 51 -11.69 -13.04 -1.27
N ALA A 52 -11.84 -13.47 -0.02
CA ALA A 52 -13.12 -13.96 0.47
C ALA A 52 -14.20 -12.88 0.23
N PRO A 53 -15.40 -13.26 -0.26
CA PRO A 53 -16.44 -12.29 -0.54
C PRO A 53 -16.87 -11.59 0.75
N VAL A 54 -17.06 -10.27 0.65
CA VAL A 54 -17.42 -9.44 1.81
C VAL A 54 -18.90 -9.61 2.11
N THR A 55 -19.25 -9.82 3.37
CA THR A 55 -20.67 -9.93 3.77
C THR A 55 -21.17 -8.59 4.29
N GLY A 56 -22.21 -8.06 3.64
CA GLY A 56 -22.94 -6.87 4.07
C GLY A 56 -24.24 -7.22 4.80
N THR A 57 -24.70 -6.30 5.62
CA THR A 57 -26.01 -6.31 6.29
C THR A 57 -26.70 -5.00 5.98
N VAL A 58 -27.92 -5.07 5.45
CA VAL A 58 -28.73 -3.89 5.13
C VAL A 58 -29.21 -3.25 6.43
N ASN A 59 -29.06 -1.93 6.59
CA ASN A 59 -29.33 -1.22 7.85
C ASN A 59 -30.65 -0.41 7.86
N ALA A 60 -31.47 -0.53 6.81
CA ALA A 60 -32.76 0.15 6.68
C ALA A 60 -33.81 -0.73 5.99
N ASN A 61 -35.09 -0.37 6.14
CA ASN A 61 -36.21 -1.07 5.49
C ASN A 61 -36.49 -0.52 4.09
N ASN A 62 -37.00 -1.38 3.20
CA ASN A 62 -37.40 -1.03 1.84
C ASN A 62 -36.25 -0.47 0.97
N VAL A 63 -35.01 -0.90 1.23
CA VAL A 63 -33.84 -0.46 0.46
C VAL A 63 -33.85 -1.12 -0.90
N ARG A 64 -33.94 -0.32 -1.96
CA ARG A 64 -34.05 -0.82 -3.34
C ARG A 64 -32.67 -1.18 -3.89
N TYR A 65 -32.56 -2.38 -4.45
CA TYR A 65 -31.40 -2.76 -5.27
C TYR A 65 -31.76 -2.73 -6.76
N ARG A 66 -30.78 -2.41 -7.59
CA ARG A 66 -30.99 -1.90 -8.95
C ARG A 66 -30.05 -2.52 -9.96
N ARG A 67 -30.41 -2.42 -11.25
CA ARG A 67 -29.55 -2.90 -12.36
C ARG A 67 -28.22 -2.18 -12.50
N CYS A 68 -28.12 -0.94 -12.01
CA CYS A 68 -26.90 -0.15 -12.06
C CYS A 68 -26.78 0.74 -10.81
N ALA A 69 -25.60 1.34 -10.62
CA ALA A 69 -25.26 2.21 -9.50
C ALA A 69 -25.88 3.64 -9.59
N ARG A 70 -27.17 3.72 -9.94
CA ARG A 70 -27.95 4.98 -10.04
C ARG A 70 -29.40 4.71 -9.67
N THR A 71 -30.06 5.70 -9.07
CA THR A 71 -31.47 5.61 -8.66
C THR A 71 -32.46 5.66 -9.83
N SER A 72 -32.03 6.17 -10.99
CA SER A 72 -32.80 6.13 -12.23
C SER A 72 -32.86 4.75 -12.89
N CYS A 73 -31.95 3.84 -12.54
CA CYS A 73 -31.99 2.47 -13.03
C CYS A 73 -33.14 1.68 -12.39
N GLU A 74 -33.68 0.73 -13.16
CA GLU A 74 -34.72 -0.20 -12.72
C GLU A 74 -34.35 -0.81 -11.36
N ALA A 75 -35.27 -0.69 -10.41
CA ALA A 75 -35.18 -1.40 -9.15
C ALA A 75 -35.74 -2.80 -9.32
N ILE A 76 -34.87 -3.80 -9.15
CA ILE A 76 -35.21 -5.22 -9.30
C ILE A 76 -36.01 -5.71 -8.09
N GLY A 77 -35.79 -5.10 -6.94
CA GLY A 77 -36.53 -5.41 -5.72
C GLY A 77 -36.07 -4.55 -4.55
N GLN A 78 -36.36 -5.03 -3.36
CA GLN A 78 -36.04 -4.36 -2.11
C GLN A 78 -35.62 -5.34 -1.02
N TYR A 79 -34.81 -4.85 -0.10
CA TYR A 79 -34.37 -5.56 1.10
C TYR A 79 -34.88 -4.87 2.36
N HIS A 80 -35.03 -5.66 3.42
CA HIS A 80 -35.40 -5.19 4.75
C HIS A 80 -34.16 -5.04 5.63
N ASN A 81 -34.32 -4.33 6.75
CA ASN A 81 -33.25 -4.15 7.73
C ASN A 81 -32.83 -5.51 8.30
N GLY A 82 -31.52 -5.73 8.44
CA GLY A 82 -30.93 -6.97 8.91
C GLY A 82 -30.69 -8.00 7.81
N GLN A 83 -31.15 -7.76 6.59
CA GLN A 83 -30.92 -8.71 5.50
C GLN A 83 -29.43 -8.78 5.16
N ARG A 84 -28.89 -10.00 5.13
CA ARG A 84 -27.51 -10.28 4.75
C ARG A 84 -27.37 -10.38 3.23
N ILE A 85 -26.32 -9.77 2.71
CA ILE A 85 -25.97 -9.77 1.29
C ILE A 85 -24.51 -10.12 1.10
N THR A 86 -24.17 -10.67 -0.05
CA THR A 86 -22.78 -10.95 -0.44
C THR A 86 -22.32 -9.92 -1.45
N ILE A 87 -21.27 -9.19 -1.11
CA ILE A 87 -20.67 -8.12 -1.91
C ILE A 87 -19.46 -8.68 -2.65
N THR A 88 -19.42 -8.46 -3.95
CA THR A 88 -18.30 -8.90 -4.81
C THR A 88 -17.27 -7.78 -4.95
N CYS A 89 -17.72 -6.55 -5.19
CA CYS A 89 -16.88 -5.38 -5.31
C CYS A 89 -17.75 -4.10 -5.18
N ARG A 90 -17.11 -2.94 -5.09
CA ARG A 90 -17.76 -1.62 -5.02
C ARG A 90 -17.45 -0.77 -6.24
N VAL A 91 -18.39 0.08 -6.63
CA VAL A 91 -18.24 1.05 -7.73
C VAL A 91 -18.67 2.44 -7.30
N ARG A 92 -18.13 3.47 -7.96
CA ARG A 92 -18.67 4.83 -7.86
C ARG A 92 -19.97 4.92 -8.65
N GLY A 93 -20.93 5.67 -8.13
CA GLY A 93 -22.25 5.82 -8.70
C GLY A 93 -22.90 7.16 -8.34
N GLU A 94 -24.22 7.21 -8.48
CA GLU A 94 -25.01 8.35 -8.02
C GLU A 94 -24.84 8.56 -6.51
N SER A 95 -24.67 9.81 -6.08
CA SER A 95 -24.53 10.13 -4.67
C SER A 95 -25.89 10.06 -3.97
N ILE A 96 -25.97 9.25 -2.92
CA ILE A 96 -27.12 9.16 -2.01
C ILE A 96 -26.67 9.72 -0.66
N ASN A 97 -27.29 10.81 -0.22
CA ASN A 97 -26.97 11.47 1.05
C ASN A 97 -25.47 11.80 1.21
N GLY A 98 -24.79 12.18 0.13
CA GLY A 98 -23.36 12.48 0.12
C GLY A 98 -22.43 11.26 -0.01
N TRP A 99 -22.98 10.05 -0.13
CA TRP A 99 -22.24 8.81 -0.32
C TRP A 99 -22.40 8.30 -1.76
N ASP A 100 -21.32 8.15 -2.49
CA ASP A 100 -21.32 7.81 -3.91
C ASP A 100 -20.77 6.41 -4.21
N TRP A 101 -20.58 5.60 -3.19
CA TRP A 101 -20.25 4.18 -3.32
C TRP A 101 -21.50 3.32 -3.46
N TRP A 102 -21.40 2.28 -4.28
CA TRP A 102 -22.41 1.26 -4.47
C TRP A 102 -21.77 -0.12 -4.43
N ASP A 103 -22.41 -1.03 -3.71
CA ASP A 103 -21.99 -2.42 -3.64
C ASP A 103 -22.59 -3.21 -4.79
N LYS A 104 -21.73 -3.86 -5.59
CA LYS A 104 -22.15 -4.89 -6.53
C LYS A 104 -22.23 -6.22 -5.78
N MET A 105 -23.43 -6.77 -5.72
CA MET A 105 -23.69 -8.03 -5.04
C MET A 105 -23.43 -9.24 -5.95
N SER A 106 -23.35 -10.43 -5.36
CA SER A 106 -23.15 -11.69 -6.10
C SER A 106 -24.25 -12.01 -7.11
N ASN A 107 -25.45 -11.45 -6.94
CA ASN A 107 -26.55 -11.54 -7.91
C ASN A 107 -26.40 -10.57 -9.11
N GLY A 108 -25.30 -9.80 -9.17
CA GLY A 108 -24.99 -8.88 -10.27
C GLY A 108 -25.66 -7.51 -10.16
N TYR A 109 -26.52 -7.29 -9.17
CA TYR A 109 -27.21 -6.02 -8.95
C TYR A 109 -26.51 -5.14 -7.92
N TYR A 110 -26.94 -3.89 -7.87
CA TYR A 110 -26.28 -2.82 -7.12
C TYR A 110 -27.19 -2.31 -6.00
N ILE A 111 -26.61 -2.10 -4.82
CA ILE A 111 -27.26 -1.44 -3.69
C ILE A 111 -26.35 -0.30 -3.21
N SER A 112 -26.94 0.82 -2.79
CA SER A 112 -26.14 1.94 -2.29
C SER A 112 -25.44 1.54 -1.00
N ASP A 113 -24.12 1.73 -0.98
CA ASP A 113 -23.21 1.43 0.13
C ASP A 113 -23.64 2.16 1.42
N TYR A 114 -24.24 3.36 1.27
CA TYR A 114 -24.87 4.12 2.36
C TYR A 114 -25.82 3.29 3.26
N TYR A 115 -26.52 2.30 2.69
CA TYR A 115 -27.51 1.47 3.39
C TYR A 115 -26.96 0.10 3.81
N VAL A 116 -25.66 -0.12 3.71
CA VAL A 116 -25.02 -1.42 3.95
C VAL A 116 -23.92 -1.26 4.97
N SER A 117 -23.88 -2.17 5.94
CA SER A 117 -22.76 -2.32 6.87
C SER A 117 -22.12 -3.68 6.64
N TRP A 118 -20.82 -3.74 6.34
CA TRP A 118 -20.12 -5.01 6.18
C TRP A 118 -18.99 -5.19 7.20
N THR A 119 -18.63 -6.46 7.42
CA THR A 119 -17.50 -6.89 8.25
C THR A 119 -16.56 -7.78 7.43
N GLY A 120 -15.29 -7.88 7.84
CA GLY A 120 -14.30 -8.74 7.16
C GLY A 120 -13.38 -8.04 6.14
N GLY A 121 -13.46 -6.71 6.03
CA GLY A 121 -12.57 -5.90 5.18
C GLY A 121 -13.35 -4.97 4.24
N VAL A 122 -12.63 -4.06 3.58
CA VAL A 122 -13.21 -3.18 2.56
C VAL A 122 -13.35 -3.97 1.24
N PRO A 123 -14.54 -4.06 0.62
CA PRO A 123 -14.72 -4.62 -0.71
C PRO A 123 -13.76 -4.01 -1.73
N ASP A 124 -13.25 -4.84 -2.63
CA ASP A 124 -12.38 -4.38 -3.71
C ASP A 124 -13.17 -3.48 -4.68
N ILE A 125 -12.48 -2.60 -5.39
CA ILE A 125 -13.09 -1.75 -6.42
C ILE A 125 -13.29 -2.59 -7.69
N CYS A 126 -14.50 -2.56 -8.27
CA CYS A 126 -14.68 -2.94 -9.67
C CYS A 126 -14.21 -1.76 -10.55
#